data_AF-A0A1E7YMJ3-F1
#
_entry.id   AF-A0A1E7YMJ3-F1
#
_cell.length_a   1.000
_cell.length_b   1.000
_cell.length_c   1.000
_cell.angle_alpha   90.00
_cell.angle_beta   90.00
_cell.angle_gamma   90.00
#
_symmetry.space_group_name_H-M   'P 1'
#
loop_
_entity.id
_entity.type
_entity.pdbx_description
1 polymer ?
#
loop_
_entity_poly.entity_id
_entity_poly.type
_entity_poly.pdbx_seq_one_letter_code
_entity_poly.pdbx_strand_id
1 'polypeptide(L)'
;MHMHRRAKSALSLAEHAIETQLSDPAIKTIAGRALADTRSDIGQSWAEVITRVHQSRRCQREYNASIQALRTAQARAQELEKGGFWQRRKGQKELIVTLKEVAKTQEEALLLRQKILTMFDEIIQIHDQMERVVQEFVRLMDQVLKPYRVTLHTLMPTPVGEIPANMLETLSDEQGVYS
;
A
#
# COMPACT_ATOMS: atom_id res chain seq x y z
N MET A 1 3.57 0.68 -4.01
CA MET A 1 4.56 0.30 -5.05
C MET A 1 5.80 1.20 -5.04
N HIS A 2 5.65 2.51 -4.82
CA HIS A 2 6.76 3.46 -4.82
C HIS A 2 7.83 3.15 -3.75
N MET A 3 7.42 2.80 -2.52
CA MET A 3 8.37 2.56 -1.43
C MET A 3 9.27 1.35 -1.65
N HIS A 4 8.74 0.18 -2.07
CA HIS A 4 9.59 -0.98 -2.37
C HIS A 4 10.61 -0.70 -3.48
N ARG A 5 10.24 0.10 -4.49
CA ARG A 5 11.20 0.56 -5.52
C ARG A 5 12.26 1.48 -4.91
N ARG A 6 11.85 2.47 -4.10
CA ARG A 6 12.77 3.39 -3.41
C ARG A 6 13.73 2.65 -2.47
N ALA A 7 13.23 1.68 -1.73
CA ALA A 7 14.00 0.82 -0.85
C ALA A 7 15.06 0.04 -1.64
N LYS A 8 14.66 -0.59 -2.76
CA LYS A 8 15.62 -1.27 -3.67
C LYS A 8 16.69 -0.32 -4.21
N SER A 9 16.31 0.88 -4.64
CA SER A 9 17.27 1.88 -5.12
C SER A 9 18.24 2.30 -4.02
N ALA A 10 17.76 2.55 -2.80
CA ALA A 10 18.61 2.91 -1.66
C ALA A 10 19.59 1.79 -1.29
N LEU A 11 19.13 0.53 -1.25
CA LEU A 11 19.99 -0.63 -1.02
C LEU A 11 21.05 -0.80 -2.12
N SER A 12 20.69 -0.58 -3.38
CA SER A 12 21.64 -0.67 -4.50
C SER A 12 22.70 0.44 -4.45
N LEU A 13 22.33 1.65 -4.03
CA LEU A 13 23.28 2.73 -3.82
C LEU A 13 24.22 2.43 -2.64
N ALA A 14 23.69 1.87 -1.57
CA ALA A 14 24.48 1.46 -0.41
C ALA A 14 25.47 0.34 -0.77
N GLU A 15 25.04 -0.64 -1.55
CA GLU A 15 25.90 -1.70 -2.11
C GLU A 15 27.09 -1.10 -2.86
N HIS A 16 26.82 -0.20 -3.80
CA HIS A 16 27.87 0.49 -4.55
C HIS A 16 28.81 1.30 -3.65
N ALA A 17 28.28 2.01 -2.66
CA ALA A 17 29.09 2.77 -1.71
C ALA A 17 29.98 1.87 -0.83
N ILE A 18 29.46 0.72 -0.39
CA ILE A 18 30.21 -0.26 0.39
C ILE A 18 31.38 -0.80 -0.44
N GLU A 19 31.15 -1.13 -1.71
CA GLU A 19 32.19 -1.68 -2.59
C GLU A 19 33.29 -0.66 -2.91
N THR A 20 32.89 0.57 -3.24
CA THR A 20 33.78 1.58 -3.84
C THR A 20 34.37 2.58 -2.86
N GLN A 21 33.66 2.94 -1.78
CA GLN A 21 34.06 4.03 -0.88
C GLN A 21 34.70 3.53 0.41
N LEU A 22 34.33 2.34 0.88
CA LEU A 22 34.90 1.78 2.11
C LEU A 22 36.25 1.11 1.81
N SER A 23 37.28 1.43 2.59
CA SER A 23 38.61 0.81 2.47
C SER A 23 38.87 -0.22 3.57
N ASP A 24 38.26 -0.05 4.75
CA ASP A 24 38.39 -0.97 5.89
C ASP A 24 37.61 -2.29 5.64
N PRO A 25 38.28 -3.46 5.63
CA PRO A 25 37.64 -4.76 5.40
C PRO A 25 36.59 -5.12 6.48
N ALA A 26 36.84 -4.79 7.73
CA ALA A 26 35.94 -5.11 8.84
C ALA A 26 34.64 -4.29 8.73
N ILE A 27 34.78 -2.99 8.41
CA ILE A 27 33.62 -2.12 8.18
C ILE A 27 32.84 -2.56 6.94
N LYS A 28 33.53 -2.94 5.86
CA LYS A 28 32.90 -3.54 4.67
C LYS A 28 32.08 -4.78 4.99
N THR A 29 32.60 -5.70 5.80
CA THR A 29 31.88 -6.90 6.20
C THR A 29 30.63 -6.58 7.03
N ILE A 30 30.75 -5.67 8.00
CA ILE A 30 29.62 -5.27 8.86
C ILE A 30 28.52 -4.58 8.04
N ALA A 31 28.90 -3.60 7.22
CA ALA A 31 27.96 -2.87 6.36
C ALA A 31 27.33 -3.79 5.30
N GLY A 32 28.11 -4.70 4.71
CA GLY A 32 27.62 -5.69 3.76
C GLY A 32 26.62 -6.66 4.37
N ARG A 33 26.84 -7.07 5.63
CA ARG A 33 25.86 -7.89 6.37
C ARG A 33 24.58 -7.12 6.67
N ALA A 34 24.69 -5.88 7.19
CA ALA A 34 23.53 -5.03 7.43
C ALA A 34 22.71 -4.80 6.14
N LEU A 35 23.38 -4.60 5.01
CA LEU A 35 22.74 -4.49 3.70
C LEU A 35 21.98 -5.76 3.31
N ALA A 36 22.59 -6.94 3.49
CA ALA A 36 21.98 -8.23 3.17
C ALA A 36 20.74 -8.49 4.05
N ASP A 37 20.86 -8.24 5.36
CA ASP A 37 19.78 -8.41 6.33
C ASP A 37 18.61 -7.46 5.99
N THR A 38 18.90 -6.17 5.77
CA THR A 38 17.88 -5.16 5.39
C THR A 38 17.19 -5.53 4.06
N ARG A 39 17.94 -6.04 3.08
CA ARG A 39 17.38 -6.51 1.79
C ARG A 39 16.45 -7.69 1.98
N SER A 40 16.80 -8.63 2.86
CA SER A 40 15.97 -9.78 3.21
C SER A 40 14.66 -9.31 3.86
N ASP A 41 14.73 -8.44 4.86
CA ASP A 41 13.57 -7.93 5.59
C ASP A 41 12.59 -7.19 4.66
N ILE A 42 13.10 -6.27 3.84
CA ILE A 42 12.30 -5.57 2.83
C ILE A 42 11.66 -6.56 1.84
N GLY A 43 12.39 -7.60 1.44
CA GLY A 43 11.88 -8.65 0.56
C GLY A 43 10.71 -9.42 1.19
N GLN A 44 10.85 -9.80 2.46
CA GLN A 44 9.83 -10.52 3.22
C GLN A 44 8.58 -9.66 3.42
N SER A 45 8.74 -8.44 3.92
CA SER A 45 7.61 -7.52 4.10
C SER A 45 6.90 -7.22 2.77
N TRP A 46 7.65 -7.09 1.67
CA TRP A 46 7.03 -6.90 0.35
C TRP A 46 6.23 -8.12 -0.11
N ALA A 47 6.73 -9.33 0.13
CA ALA A 47 6.00 -10.56 -0.16
C ALA A 47 4.69 -10.65 0.65
N GLU A 48 4.72 -10.20 1.91
CA GLU A 48 3.51 -10.11 2.73
C GLU A 48 2.51 -9.10 2.17
N VAL A 49 2.96 -7.89 1.79
CA VAL A 49 2.11 -6.88 1.14
C VAL A 49 1.44 -7.45 -0.11
N ILE A 50 2.19 -8.14 -0.98
CA ILE A 50 1.63 -8.77 -2.20
C ILE A 50 0.53 -9.77 -1.81
N THR A 51 0.80 -10.62 -0.82
CA THR A 51 -0.14 -11.64 -0.34
C THR A 51 -1.43 -11.00 0.17
N ARG A 52 -1.33 -9.98 1.03
CA ARG A 52 -2.48 -9.24 1.56
C ARG A 52 -3.26 -8.52 0.47
N VAL A 53 -2.59 -7.93 -0.53
CA VAL A 53 -3.25 -7.31 -1.69
C VAL A 53 -4.06 -8.33 -2.48
N HIS A 54 -3.52 -9.54 -2.71
CA HIS A 54 -4.27 -10.60 -3.39
C HIS A 54 -5.47 -11.08 -2.58
N GLN A 55 -5.32 -11.24 -1.27
CA GLN A 55 -6.42 -11.58 -0.36
C GLN A 55 -7.51 -10.50 -0.34
N SER A 56 -7.11 -9.22 -0.29
CA SER A 56 -8.02 -8.07 -0.37
C SER A 56 -8.80 -8.06 -1.69
N ARG A 57 -8.13 -8.27 -2.82
CA ARG A 57 -8.80 -8.39 -4.14
C ARG A 57 -9.78 -9.56 -4.22
N ARG A 58 -9.52 -10.66 -3.52
CA ARG A 58 -10.46 -11.78 -3.42
C ARG A 58 -11.68 -11.38 -2.59
N CYS A 59 -11.49 -10.82 -1.40
CA CYS A 59 -12.58 -10.35 -0.55
C CYS A 59 -13.40 -9.25 -1.23
N GLN A 60 -12.78 -8.36 -2.02
CA GLN A 60 -13.48 -7.35 -2.81
C GLN A 60 -14.41 -7.97 -3.86
N ARG A 61 -14.00 -9.08 -4.49
CA ARG A 61 -14.86 -9.82 -5.43
C ARG A 61 -16.04 -10.46 -4.72
N GLU A 62 -15.80 -11.07 -3.55
CA GLU A 62 -16.85 -11.63 -2.71
C GLU A 62 -17.84 -10.55 -2.25
N TYR A 63 -17.34 -9.40 -1.80
CA TYR A 63 -18.15 -8.23 -1.45
C TYR A 63 -19.00 -7.75 -2.63
N ASN A 64 -18.41 -7.60 -3.82
CA ASN A 64 -19.14 -7.18 -5.01
C ASN A 64 -20.25 -8.17 -5.38
N ALA A 65 -20.01 -9.48 -5.22
CA ALA A 65 -21.03 -10.51 -5.42
C ALA A 65 -22.16 -10.40 -4.39
N SER A 66 -21.83 -10.19 -3.11
CA SER A 66 -22.83 -9.95 -2.05
C SER A 66 -23.67 -8.70 -2.33
N ILE A 67 -23.08 -7.62 -2.84
CA ILE A 67 -23.81 -6.42 -3.23
C ILE A 67 -24.75 -6.68 -4.41
N GLN A 68 -24.34 -7.49 -5.38
CA GLN A 68 -25.23 -7.90 -6.48
C GLN A 68 -26.40 -8.76 -5.99
N ALA A 69 -26.13 -9.71 -5.09
CA ALA A 69 -27.16 -10.54 -4.45
C ALA A 69 -28.15 -9.69 -3.64
N LEU A 70 -27.64 -8.74 -2.85
CA LEU A 70 -28.45 -7.80 -2.09
C LEU A 70 -29.38 -6.98 -3.00
N ARG A 71 -28.86 -6.42 -4.10
CA ARG A 71 -29.67 -5.67 -5.07
C ARG A 71 -30.76 -6.54 -5.71
N THR A 72 -30.45 -7.80 -5.99
CA THR A 72 -31.40 -8.76 -6.56
C THR A 72 -32.52 -9.10 -5.56
N ALA A 73 -32.16 -9.33 -4.30
CA ALA A 73 -33.13 -9.60 -3.23
C ALA A 73 -34.01 -8.36 -2.95
N GLN A 74 -33.42 -7.16 -2.96
CA GLN A 74 -34.15 -5.90 -2.84
C GLN A 74 -35.14 -5.69 -4.00
N ALA A 75 -34.73 -5.96 -5.24
CA ALA A 75 -35.62 -5.87 -6.40
C ALA A 75 -36.82 -6.83 -6.27
N ARG A 76 -36.58 -8.09 -5.88
CA ARG A 76 -37.67 -9.07 -5.63
C ARG A 76 -38.62 -8.61 -4.53
N ALA A 77 -38.09 -8.08 -3.42
CA ALA A 77 -38.93 -7.56 -2.34
C ALA A 77 -39.81 -6.39 -2.83
N GLN A 78 -39.24 -5.48 -3.62
CA GLN A 78 -40.00 -4.36 -4.20
C GLN A 78 -41.09 -4.81 -5.19
N GLU A 79 -40.84 -5.86 -5.97
CA GLU A 79 -41.86 -6.44 -6.87
C GLU A 79 -43.02 -7.05 -6.08
N LEU A 80 -42.72 -7.77 -5.00
CA LEU A 80 -43.74 -8.35 -4.10
C LEU A 80 -44.57 -7.27 -3.40
N GLU A 81 -43.98 -6.12 -3.06
CA GLU A 81 -44.70 -4.96 -2.50
C GLU A 81 -45.59 -4.25 -3.53
N LYS A 82 -45.18 -4.19 -4.80
CA LYS A 82 -45.91 -3.52 -5.89
C LYS A 82 -47.09 -4.33 -6.46
N GLY A 83 -47.24 -5.60 -6.08
CA GLY A 83 -48.36 -6.45 -6.50
C GLY A 83 -49.75 -5.93 -6.07
N GLY A 84 -50.79 -6.36 -6.79
CA GLY A 84 -52.19 -6.04 -6.45
C GLY A 84 -52.63 -6.60 -5.09
N PHE A 85 -53.77 -6.16 -4.58
CA PHE A 85 -54.27 -6.49 -3.24
C PHE A 85 -54.27 -8.01 -2.92
N TRP A 86 -54.67 -8.84 -3.88
CA TRP A 86 -54.68 -10.30 -3.76
C TRP A 86 -53.28 -10.94 -3.82
N GLN A 87 -52.34 -10.35 -4.57
CA GLN A 87 -50.95 -10.79 -4.62
C GLN A 87 -50.20 -10.43 -3.34
N ARG A 88 -50.45 -9.25 -2.74
CA ARG A 88 -49.90 -8.89 -1.43
C ARG A 88 -50.32 -9.84 -0.32
N ARG A 89 -51.59 -10.25 -0.30
CA ARG A 89 -52.12 -11.15 0.73
C ARG A 89 -51.53 -12.57 0.64
N LYS A 90 -51.26 -13.05 -0.58
CA LYS A 90 -50.66 -14.37 -0.82
C LYS A 90 -49.13 -14.35 -0.70
N GLY A 91 -48.51 -13.26 -1.14
CA GLY A 91 -47.06 -13.03 -1.12
C GLY A 91 -46.51 -12.53 0.21
N GLN A 92 -47.33 -12.36 1.25
CA GLN A 92 -46.87 -11.80 2.53
C GLN A 92 -45.81 -12.67 3.23
N LYS A 93 -45.95 -14.01 3.17
CA LYS A 93 -44.93 -14.94 3.68
C LYS A 93 -43.66 -14.87 2.85
N GLU A 94 -43.79 -14.80 1.53
CA GLU A 94 -42.68 -14.71 0.59
C GLU A 94 -41.89 -13.41 0.79
N LEU A 95 -42.58 -12.28 0.94
CA LEU A 95 -41.99 -10.99 1.26
C LEU A 95 -41.18 -11.04 2.57
N ILE A 96 -41.71 -11.66 3.63
CA ILE A 96 -40.97 -11.82 4.90
C ILE A 96 -39.69 -12.64 4.69
N VAL A 97 -39.75 -13.71 3.89
CA VAL A 97 -38.57 -14.53 3.57
C VAL A 97 -37.54 -13.70 2.80
N THR A 98 -37.97 -12.97 1.75
CA THR A 98 -37.08 -12.12 0.96
C THR A 98 -36.47 -10.99 1.80
N LEU A 99 -37.22 -10.36 2.70
CA LEU A 99 -36.68 -9.34 3.62
C LEU A 99 -35.63 -9.93 4.58
N LYS A 100 -35.81 -11.17 5.05
CA LYS A 100 -34.79 -11.86 5.84
C LYS A 100 -33.53 -12.14 5.02
N GLU A 101 -33.68 -12.51 3.75
CA GLU A 101 -32.54 -12.67 2.83
C GLU A 101 -31.81 -11.35 2.57
N VAL A 102 -32.54 -10.25 2.39
CA VAL A 102 -31.98 -8.90 2.27
C VAL A 102 -31.17 -8.55 3.52
N ALA A 103 -31.74 -8.73 4.71
CA ALA A 103 -31.05 -8.45 5.97
C ALA A 103 -29.78 -9.30 6.13
N LYS A 104 -29.86 -10.60 5.81
CA LYS A 104 -28.71 -11.52 5.87
C LYS A 104 -27.60 -11.12 4.90
N THR A 105 -27.94 -10.85 3.64
CA THR A 105 -26.96 -10.45 2.61
C THR A 105 -26.35 -9.08 2.89
N GLN A 106 -27.11 -8.18 3.52
CA GLN A 106 -26.59 -6.90 4.00
C GLN A 106 -25.56 -7.09 5.11
N GLU A 107 -25.84 -7.94 6.10
CA GLU A 107 -24.89 -8.27 7.18
C GLU A 107 -23.60 -8.88 6.63
N GLU A 108 -23.71 -9.86 5.73
CA GLU A 108 -22.57 -10.48 5.06
C GLU A 108 -21.72 -9.45 4.30
N ALA A 109 -22.37 -8.51 3.58
CA ALA A 109 -21.67 -7.44 2.87
C ALA A 109 -20.94 -6.49 3.83
N LEU A 110 -21.52 -6.15 4.98
CA LEU A 110 -20.88 -5.32 6.00
C LEU A 110 -19.67 -6.01 6.62
N LEU A 111 -19.76 -7.30 6.94
CA LEU A 111 -18.64 -8.08 7.45
C LEU A 111 -17.49 -8.16 6.45
N LEU A 112 -17.79 -8.38 5.16
CA LEU A 112 -16.79 -8.37 4.10
C LEU A 112 -16.14 -6.99 3.94
N ARG A 113 -16.92 -5.92 4.03
CA ARG A 113 -16.39 -4.55 4.00
C ARG A 113 -15.44 -4.30 5.16
N GLN A 114 -15.81 -4.69 6.38
CA GLN A 114 -14.95 -4.55 7.55
C GLN A 114 -13.63 -5.32 7.37
N LYS A 115 -13.71 -6.57 6.88
CA LYS A 115 -12.53 -7.39 6.60
C LYS A 115 -11.60 -6.72 5.58
N ILE A 116 -12.15 -6.13 4.52
CA ILE A 116 -11.38 -5.39 3.52
C ILE A 116 -10.66 -4.19 4.15
N LEU A 117 -11.33 -3.41 4.99
CA LEU A 117 -10.73 -2.28 5.69
C LEU A 117 -9.58 -2.71 6.60
N THR A 118 -9.78 -3.77 7.39
CA THR A 118 -8.72 -4.33 8.24
C THR A 118 -7.51 -4.76 7.43
N MET A 119 -7.70 -5.40 6.26
CA MET A 119 -6.57 -5.75 5.40
C MET A 119 -5.84 -4.53 4.82
N PHE A 120 -6.53 -3.41 4.59
CA PHE A 120 -5.88 -2.16 4.19
C PHE A 120 -5.02 -1.61 5.33
N ASP A 121 -5.52 -1.61 6.56
CA ASP A 121 -4.75 -1.16 7.73
C ASP A 121 -3.50 -2.01 7.93
N GLU A 122 -3.60 -3.33 7.79
CA GLU A 122 -2.45 -4.25 7.85
C GLU A 122 -1.41 -3.94 6.77
N ILE A 123 -1.85 -3.68 5.53
CA ILE A 123 -0.94 -3.30 4.44
C ILE A 123 -0.20 -1.99 4.76
N ILE A 124 -0.90 -1.00 5.33
CA ILE A 124 -0.30 0.28 5.74
C ILE A 124 0.73 0.03 6.85
N GLN A 125 0.41 -0.76 7.87
CA GLN A 125 1.34 -1.08 8.95
C GLN A 125 2.61 -1.76 8.46
N ILE A 126 2.50 -2.71 7.53
CA ILE A 126 3.68 -3.37 6.93
C ILE A 126 4.50 -2.35 6.12
N HIS A 127 3.84 -1.45 5.41
CA HIS A 127 4.50 -0.39 4.66
C HIS A 127 5.29 0.56 5.57
N ASP A 128 4.70 0.98 6.70
CA ASP A 128 5.35 1.83 7.69
C ASP A 128 6.54 1.12 8.34
N GLN A 129 6.42 -0.17 8.61
CA GLN A 129 7.52 -0.98 9.13
C GLN A 129 8.69 -1.04 8.14
N MET A 130 8.41 -1.30 6.86
CA MET A 130 9.44 -1.29 5.81
C MET A 130 10.13 0.09 5.70
N GLU A 131 9.38 1.18 5.82
CA GLU A 131 9.95 2.52 5.79
C GLU A 131 10.90 2.75 6.97
N ARG A 132 10.52 2.35 8.19
CA ARG A 132 11.39 2.44 9.37
C ARG A 132 12.68 1.65 9.19
N VAL A 133 12.59 0.41 8.69
CA VAL A 133 13.76 -0.43 8.41
C VAL A 133 14.70 0.24 7.41
N VAL A 134 14.17 0.83 6.33
CA VAL A 134 14.97 1.57 5.35
C VAL A 134 15.62 2.81 5.98
N GLN A 135 14.87 3.59 6.77
CA GLN A 135 15.39 4.80 7.41
C GLN A 135 16.51 4.49 8.41
N GLU A 136 16.34 3.44 9.23
CA GLU A 136 17.36 2.96 10.16
C GLU A 136 18.62 2.50 9.42
N PHE A 137 18.46 1.76 8.32
CA PHE A 137 19.58 1.34 7.48
C PHE A 137 20.32 2.53 6.84
N VAL A 138 19.58 3.51 6.29
CA VAL A 138 20.20 4.73 5.72
C VAL A 138 20.98 5.47 6.79
N ARG A 139 20.44 5.60 8.01
CA ARG A 139 21.13 6.23 9.13
C ARG A 139 22.41 5.49 9.52
N LEU A 140 22.37 4.16 9.55
CA LEU A 140 23.55 3.32 9.79
C LEU A 140 24.61 3.55 8.72
N MET A 141 24.21 3.57 7.45
CA MET A 141 25.11 3.79 6.34
C MET A 141 25.71 5.19 6.34
N ASP A 142 24.95 6.23 6.67
CA ASP A 142 25.48 7.58 6.84
C ASP A 142 26.51 7.65 7.97
N GLN A 143 26.32 6.92 9.08
CA GLN A 143 27.33 6.81 10.13
C GLN A 143 28.60 6.11 9.64
N VAL A 144 28.46 5.05 8.86
CA VAL A 144 29.57 4.28 8.27
C VAL A 144 30.34 5.10 7.23
N LEU A 145 29.64 5.92 6.44
CA LEU A 145 30.22 6.72 5.35
C LEU A 145 30.69 8.11 5.80
N LYS A 146 30.27 8.60 6.98
CA LYS A 146 30.68 9.90 7.52
C LYS A 146 32.20 10.12 7.55
N PRO A 147 33.05 9.16 7.96
CA PRO A 147 34.50 9.31 7.90
C PRO A 147 35.04 9.52 6.47
N TYR A 148 34.30 9.06 5.47
CA TYR A 148 34.63 9.13 4.05
C TYR A 148 34.01 10.35 3.35
N ARG A 149 33.30 11.24 4.09
CA ARG A 149 32.59 12.41 3.56
C ARG A 149 31.57 12.09 2.46
N VAL A 150 31.00 10.88 2.49
CA VAL A 150 29.91 10.46 1.62
C VAL A 150 28.64 10.30 2.47
N THR A 151 27.48 10.69 1.94
CA THR A 151 26.18 10.47 2.57
C THR A 151 25.25 9.79 1.58
N LEU A 152 24.46 8.81 2.03
CA LEU A 152 23.43 8.21 1.20
C LEU A 152 22.28 9.17 0.93
N HIS A 153 22.01 10.11 1.84
CA HIS A 153 20.97 11.12 1.65
C HIS A 153 21.18 12.00 0.40
N THR A 154 22.43 12.28 0.01
CA THR A 154 22.73 13.02 -1.25
C THR A 154 22.58 12.19 -2.52
N LEU A 155 22.51 10.86 -2.40
CA LEU A 155 22.38 9.93 -3.52
C LEU A 155 20.95 9.40 -3.68
N MET A 156 20.10 9.59 -2.66
CA MET A 156 18.70 9.22 -2.75
C MET A 156 17.92 10.19 -3.66
N PRO A 157 17.11 9.69 -4.60
CA PRO A 157 16.13 10.52 -5.28
C PRO A 157 15.22 11.17 -4.22
N THR A 158 15.19 12.49 -4.19
CA THR A 158 14.21 13.25 -3.40
C THR A 158 12.80 12.80 -3.80
N PRO A 159 11.84 12.81 -2.86
CA PRO A 159 10.47 12.49 -3.20
C PRO A 159 10.01 13.39 -4.36
N VAL A 160 9.51 12.77 -5.44
CA VAL A 160 8.82 13.50 -6.52
C VAL A 160 7.59 14.14 -5.87
N GLY A 161 7.71 15.41 -5.51
CA GLY A 161 6.73 16.15 -4.71
C GLY A 161 7.34 17.29 -3.90
N GLU A 162 8.64 17.26 -3.61
CA GLU A 162 9.35 18.38 -2.98
C GLU A 162 10.45 18.86 -3.93
N ILE A 163 10.06 19.67 -4.92
CA ILE A 163 11.02 20.63 -5.49
C ILE A 163 11.26 21.63 -4.35
N PRO A 164 12.47 21.73 -3.77
CA PRO A 164 12.76 22.80 -2.84
C PRO A 164 12.49 24.13 -3.55
N ALA A 165 11.75 25.04 -2.92
CA ALA A 165 11.36 26.34 -3.49
C ALA A 165 12.56 27.09 -4.13
N ASN A 166 13.76 26.83 -3.63
CA ASN A 166 15.03 27.38 -4.09
C ASN A 166 15.47 26.92 -5.50
N MET A 167 14.80 25.94 -6.12
CA MET A 167 15.06 25.53 -7.51
C MET A 167 13.97 26.01 -8.51
N LEU A 168 12.89 26.64 -8.02
CA LEU A 168 11.92 27.30 -8.89
C LEU A 168 12.39 28.69 -9.35
N GLU A 169 13.19 29.39 -8.55
CA GLU A 169 13.70 30.73 -8.90
C GLU A 169 14.76 30.69 -10.02
N THR A 170 15.50 29.59 -10.16
CA THR A 170 16.51 29.44 -11.22
C THR A 170 15.92 29.16 -12.60
N LEU A 171 14.62 28.83 -12.71
CA LEU A 171 13.96 28.60 -14.00
C LEU A 171 13.11 29.79 -14.48
N SER A 172 12.86 30.79 -13.61
CA SER A 172 12.17 32.02 -13.99
C SER A 172 13.09 33.09 -14.60
N ASP A 173 14.41 33.01 -14.37
CA ASP A 173 15.36 34.02 -14.85
C ASP A 173 16.00 33.69 -16.22
N GLU A 174 15.81 32.47 -16.76
CA GLU A 174 16.35 32.09 -18.08
C GLU A 174 15.35 32.23 -19.26
N GLN A 175 14.16 32.79 -19.04
CA GLN A 175 13.22 33.12 -20.14
C GLN A 175 13.22 34.60 -20.55
N GLY A 176 14.20 35.38 -20.09
CA GLY A 176 14.32 36.81 -20.38
C GLY A 176 15.27 37.21 -21.52
N VAL A 177 15.82 36.27 -22.29
CA VAL A 177 16.75 36.60 -23.40
C VAL A 177 16.41 35.78 -24.63
N TYR A 178 15.32 36.13 -25.31
CA TYR A 178 15.18 36.16 -26.77
C TYR A 178 13.86 36.90 -27.05
N SER A 179 13.97 38.23 -27.23
CA SER A 179 12.98 39.02 -27.98
C SER A 179 13.21 38.83 -29.48
#